data_AF-A0A0S8GWM0-F1
#
_entry.id   AF-A0A0S8GWM0-F1
#
_cell.length_a   1.000
_cell.length_b   1.000
_cell.length_c   1.000
_cell.angle_alpha   90.00
_cell.angle_beta   90.00
_cell.angle_gamma   90.00
#
_symmetry.space_group_name_H-M   'P 1'
#
loop_
_entity.id
_entity.type
_entity.pdbx_description
1 polymer ?
#
loop_
_entity_poly.entity_id
_entity_poly.type
_entity_poly.pdbx_seq_one_letter_code
_entity_poly.pdbx_strand_id
1 'polypeptide(L)'
;MRVKGLSQSKTVFAVVFVALCFVICSSALGAGSAPNWIQFMPGEEKIPQINLTQSNFDRIEFEVRVLGMWSEELQTKRGVFNQLSIPDCGITNVIGEPKLPVIRKMVQIPYGAIVDVEVIGS
;
A
#
# COMPACT_ATOMS: atom_id res chain seq x y z
N MET A 1 -17.90 -57.67 36.55
CA MET A 1 -17.82 -56.20 36.73
C MET A 1 -16.81 -55.64 35.74
N ARG A 2 -17.25 -54.89 34.72
CA ARG A 2 -16.37 -54.40 33.63
C ARG A 2 -16.37 -52.87 33.65
N VAL A 3 -15.22 -52.30 34.01
CA VAL A 3 -15.02 -50.86 34.26
C VAL A 3 -15.08 -50.11 32.92
N LYS A 4 -16.22 -49.48 32.61
CA LYS A 4 -16.45 -48.66 31.40
C LYS A 4 -15.94 -47.21 31.53
N GLY A 5 -15.22 -46.86 32.61
CA GLY A 5 -14.86 -45.48 32.94
C GLY A 5 -13.58 -44.92 32.32
N LEU A 6 -12.66 -45.77 31.82
CA LEU A 6 -11.30 -45.32 31.49
C LEU A 6 -11.13 -44.75 30.07
N SER A 7 -12.02 -45.12 29.12
CA SER A 7 -11.96 -44.67 27.71
C SER A 7 -12.62 -43.30 27.50
N GLN A 8 -13.74 -43.05 28.18
CA GLN A 8 -14.52 -41.81 28.07
C GLN A 8 -13.69 -40.57 28.46
N SER A 9 -12.83 -40.66 29.48
CA SER A 9 -11.98 -39.54 29.93
C SER A 9 -10.95 -39.11 28.87
N LYS A 10 -10.34 -40.06 28.15
CA LYS A 10 -9.31 -39.75 27.13
C LYS A 10 -9.92 -39.08 25.90
N THR A 11 -11.10 -39.53 25.47
CA THR A 11 -11.81 -38.94 24.34
C THR A 11 -12.32 -37.55 24.67
N VAL A 12 -12.87 -37.35 25.88
CA VAL A 12 -13.30 -36.03 26.35
C VAL A 12 -12.10 -35.08 26.47
N PHE A 13 -10.97 -35.53 27.01
CA PHE A 13 -9.77 -34.72 27.11
C PHE A 13 -9.20 -34.36 25.73
N ALA A 14 -9.22 -35.29 24.77
CA ALA A 14 -8.80 -35.02 23.40
C ALA A 14 -9.73 -34.01 22.69
N VAL A 15 -11.04 -34.12 22.88
CA VAL A 15 -12.01 -33.16 22.31
C VAL A 15 -11.85 -31.77 22.93
N VAL A 16 -11.67 -31.68 24.25
CA VAL A 16 -11.41 -30.41 24.95
C VAL A 16 -10.08 -29.81 24.52
N PHE A 17 -9.03 -30.63 24.34
CA PHE A 17 -7.74 -30.17 23.87
C PHE A 17 -7.80 -29.64 22.43
N VAL A 18 -8.50 -30.34 21.53
CA VAL A 18 -8.71 -29.88 20.14
C VAL A 18 -9.56 -28.60 20.10
N ALA A 19 -10.62 -28.51 20.91
CA ALA A 19 -11.42 -27.29 21.02
C ALA A 19 -10.60 -26.12 21.57
N LEU A 20 -9.76 -26.36 22.58
CA LEU A 20 -8.85 -25.35 23.14
C LEU A 20 -7.80 -24.89 22.12
N CYS A 21 -7.21 -25.82 21.35
CA CYS A 21 -6.31 -25.48 20.25
C CYS A 21 -7.02 -24.65 19.17
N PHE A 22 -8.29 -24.94 18.87
CA PHE A 22 -9.07 -24.19 17.90
C PHE A 22 -9.34 -22.74 18.37
N VAL A 23 -9.62 -22.55 19.66
CA VAL A 23 -9.82 -21.22 20.28
C VAL A 23 -8.50 -20.42 20.35
N ILE A 24 -7.36 -21.08 20.58
CA ILE A 24 -6.07 -20.40 20.62
C ILE A 24 -5.61 -20.00 19.20
N CYS A 25 -5.82 -20.86 18.20
CA CYS A 25 -5.42 -20.57 16.81
C CYS A 25 -6.20 -19.43 16.16
N SER A 26 -7.47 -19.21 16.52
CA SER A 26 -8.28 -18.13 15.92
C SER A 26 -7.84 -16.72 16.32
N SER A 27 -7.07 -16.57 17.41
CA SER A 27 -6.56 -15.27 17.88
C SER A 27 -5.29 -14.79 17.15
N ALA A 28 -4.67 -15.64 16.31
CA ALA A 28 -3.40 -15.32 15.63
C ALA A 28 -3.58 -14.66 14.25
N LEU A 29 -4.82 -14.46 13.78
CA LEU A 29 -5.09 -13.68 12.57
C LEU A 29 -5.01 -12.19 12.93
N GLY A 30 -3.80 -11.65 12.90
CA GLY A 30 -3.59 -10.20 12.96
C GLY A 30 -4.43 -9.52 11.89
N ALA A 31 -5.24 -8.54 12.30
CA ALA A 31 -6.03 -7.71 11.40
C ALA A 31 -5.10 -6.76 10.62
N GLY A 32 -4.40 -7.28 9.62
CA GLY A 32 -3.83 -6.46 8.57
C GLY A 32 -4.96 -6.06 7.63
N SER A 33 -5.24 -4.76 7.52
CA SER A 33 -6.17 -4.27 6.51
C SER A 33 -5.54 -4.47 5.14
N ALA A 34 -6.23 -5.20 4.25
CA ALA A 34 -5.77 -5.36 2.87
C ALA A 34 -5.62 -3.97 2.21
N PRO A 35 -4.67 -3.78 1.28
CA PRO A 35 -4.52 -2.52 0.57
C PRO A 35 -5.85 -2.08 -0.05
N ASN A 36 -6.28 -0.86 0.26
CA ASN A 36 -7.51 -0.27 -0.26
C ASN A 36 -7.17 0.75 -1.35
N TRP A 37 -7.87 0.68 -2.48
CA TRP A 37 -7.73 1.67 -3.55
C TRP A 37 -8.55 2.91 -3.20
N ILE A 38 -7.90 4.07 -3.16
CA ILE A 38 -8.51 5.39 -3.02
C ILE A 38 -8.58 5.98 -4.43
N GLN A 39 -9.79 6.07 -4.97
CA GLN A 39 -10.02 6.57 -6.31
C GLN A 39 -10.17 8.11 -6.29
N PHE A 40 -9.42 8.80 -7.15
CA PHE A 40 -9.50 10.25 -7.34
C PHE A 40 -10.32 10.62 -8.57
N MET A 41 -10.21 9.81 -9.63
CA MET A 41 -10.88 10.04 -10.91
C MET A 41 -11.50 8.74 -11.44
N PRO A 42 -12.58 8.81 -12.24
CA PRO A 42 -13.12 7.63 -12.92
C PRO A 42 -12.09 7.02 -13.86
N GLY A 43 -11.99 5.69 -13.85
CA GLY A 43 -11.14 4.90 -14.74
C GLY A 43 -10.60 3.64 -14.07
N GLU A 44 -10.06 2.73 -14.88
CA GLU A 44 -9.56 1.42 -14.44
C GLU A 44 -8.04 1.39 -14.27
N GLU A 45 -7.33 2.33 -14.90
CA GLU A 45 -5.88 2.42 -14.87
C GLU A 45 -5.40 2.79 -13.46
N LYS A 46 -4.37 2.08 -12.98
CA LYS A 46 -3.81 2.30 -11.63
C LYS A 46 -2.44 2.95 -11.66
N ILE A 47 -1.82 3.04 -12.85
CA ILE A 47 -0.53 3.69 -13.06
C ILE A 47 -0.77 5.14 -13.50
N PRO A 48 0.07 6.12 -13.10
CA PRO A 48 -0.05 7.48 -13.58
C PRO A 48 0.14 7.58 -15.09
N GLN A 49 -0.72 8.35 -15.74
CA GLN A 49 -0.60 8.64 -17.16
C GLN A 49 0.11 9.98 -17.32
N ILE A 50 1.11 10.03 -18.19
CA ILE A 50 1.91 11.22 -18.44
C ILE A 50 1.88 11.51 -19.92
N ASN A 51 1.23 12.61 -20.28
CA ASN A 51 1.04 13.03 -21.67
C ASN A 51 1.88 14.26 -21.93
N LEU A 52 2.82 14.17 -22.87
CA LEU A 52 3.60 15.31 -23.32
C LEU A 52 2.74 16.18 -24.23
N THR A 53 2.43 17.40 -23.81
CA THR A 53 1.59 18.34 -24.57
C THR A 53 2.44 19.27 -25.43
N GLN A 54 3.62 19.66 -24.95
CA GLN A 54 4.55 20.50 -25.69
C GLN A 54 6.00 20.12 -25.37
N SER A 55 6.88 20.15 -26.38
CA SER A 55 8.32 20.02 -26.20
C SER A 55 9.04 20.78 -27.29
N ASN A 56 9.60 21.94 -26.95
CA ASN A 56 10.39 22.78 -27.84
C ASN A 56 11.65 23.28 -27.11
N PHE A 57 12.42 24.17 -27.74
CA PHE A 57 13.67 24.69 -27.18
C PHE A 57 13.50 25.51 -25.89
N ASP A 58 12.35 26.13 -25.70
CA ASP A 58 12.10 27.08 -24.62
C ASP A 58 11.23 26.50 -23.50
N ARG A 59 10.43 25.46 -23.80
CA ARG A 59 9.45 24.90 -22.86
C ARG A 59 9.17 23.41 -23.11
N ILE A 60 8.97 22.69 -22.00
CA ILE A 60 8.38 21.35 -21.96
C ILE A 60 7.11 21.44 -21.12
N GLU A 61 5.97 21.06 -21.70
CA GLU A 61 4.69 20.94 -21.01
C GLU A 61 4.24 19.48 -21.04
N PHE A 62 3.80 18.98 -19.89
CA PHE A 62 3.24 17.65 -19.76
C PHE A 62 2.10 17.66 -18.76
N GLU A 63 1.10 16.82 -19.02
CA GLU A 63 -0.01 16.57 -18.13
C GLU A 63 0.25 15.27 -17.35
N VAL A 64 0.05 15.30 -16.04
CA VAL A 64 0.14 14.12 -15.17
C VAL A 64 -1.25 13.79 -14.64
N ARG A 65 -1.81 12.65 -15.04
CA ARG A 65 -3.10 12.15 -14.54
C ARG A 65 -2.88 11.02 -13.55
N VAL A 66 -3.36 11.21 -12.33
CA VAL A 66 -3.33 10.20 -11.27
C VAL A 66 -4.76 9.81 -10.93
N LEU A 67 -5.15 8.58 -11.27
CA LEU A 67 -6.54 8.12 -11.11
C LEU A 67 -6.85 7.70 -9.67
N GLY A 68 -5.84 7.40 -8.88
CA GLY A 68 -5.98 6.99 -7.48
C GLY A 68 -4.66 6.54 -6.88
N MET A 69 -4.74 5.99 -5.68
CA MET A 69 -3.59 5.44 -4.97
C MET A 69 -4.02 4.29 -4.06
N TRP A 70 -3.09 3.41 -3.72
CA TRP A 70 -3.28 2.43 -2.67
C TRP A 70 -2.97 3.02 -1.30
N SER A 71 -3.78 2.64 -0.32
CA SER A 71 -3.54 2.86 1.11
C SER A 71 -3.49 1.52 1.81
N GLU A 72 -2.46 1.29 2.60
CA GLU A 72 -2.27 0.07 3.38
C GLU A 72 -2.00 0.43 4.83
N GLU A 73 -2.70 -0.22 5.75
CA GLU A 73 -2.47 -0.03 7.17
C GLU A 73 -1.24 -0.84 7.62
N LEU A 74 -0.24 -0.16 8.17
CA LEU A 74 0.98 -0.76 8.69
C LEU A 74 1.12 -0.56 10.19
N GLN A 75 1.36 -1.66 10.89
CA GLN A 75 1.72 -1.67 12.30
C GLN A 75 3.18 -1.29 12.47
N THR A 76 3.45 -0.22 13.22
CA THR A 76 4.81 0.23 13.56
C THR A 76 5.01 0.24 15.07
N LYS A 77 6.27 0.39 15.52
CA LYS A 77 6.57 0.58 16.96
C LYS A 77 5.89 1.80 17.57
N ARG A 78 5.46 2.77 16.75
CA ARG A 78 4.81 4.01 17.18
C ARG A 78 3.30 3.98 16.98
N GLY A 79 2.73 2.81 16.68
CA GLY A 79 1.31 2.62 16.39
C GLY A 79 1.05 2.40 14.91
N VAL A 80 -0.21 2.58 14.55
CA VAL A 80 -0.76 2.31 13.23
C VAL A 80 -0.55 3.50 12.30
N PHE A 81 -0.03 3.26 11.10
CA PHE A 81 0.14 4.28 10.06
C PHE A 81 -0.43 3.79 8.73
N ASN A 82 -0.86 4.71 7.87
CA ASN A 82 -1.19 4.39 6.49
C ASN A 82 0.02 4.60 5.60
N GLN A 83 0.40 3.56 4.87
CA GLN A 83 1.36 3.67 3.78
C GLN A 83 0.62 3.90 2.48
N LEU A 84 0.97 5.00 1.83
CA LEU A 84 0.43 5.38 0.55
C LEU A 84 1.35 4.91 -0.58
N SER A 85 0.79 4.35 -1.64
CA SER A 85 1.57 3.92 -2.80
C SER A 85 0.82 4.10 -4.12
N ILE A 86 1.58 4.35 -5.17
CA ILE A 86 1.09 4.39 -6.54
C ILE A 86 1.96 3.39 -7.34
N PRO A 87 1.37 2.48 -8.12
CA PRO A 87 2.13 1.58 -9.00
C PRO A 87 3.16 2.33 -9.86
N ASP A 88 4.33 1.70 -10.03
CA ASP A 88 5.45 2.21 -10.83
C ASP A 88 5.98 3.60 -10.44
N CYS A 89 5.69 4.05 -9.22
CA CYS A 89 6.18 5.30 -8.66
C CYS A 89 7.28 5.07 -7.62
N GLY A 90 8.13 6.09 -7.46
CA GLY A 90 9.11 6.12 -6.38
C GLY A 90 8.47 6.53 -5.05
N ILE A 91 9.32 6.67 -4.04
CA ILE A 91 8.94 7.19 -2.71
C ILE A 91 9.88 8.34 -2.29
N THR A 92 9.44 9.14 -1.32
CA THR A 92 10.32 10.04 -0.57
C THR A 92 11.42 9.24 0.14
N ASN A 93 12.62 9.81 0.24
CA ASN A 93 13.82 9.11 0.69
C ASN A 93 14.46 9.71 1.96
N VAL A 94 13.77 10.63 2.64
CA VAL A 94 14.26 11.23 3.89
C VAL A 94 13.78 10.39 5.08
N ILE A 95 14.72 9.94 5.91
CA ILE A 95 14.42 9.10 7.06
C ILE A 95 13.70 9.92 8.14
N GLY A 96 12.61 9.36 8.67
CA GLY A 96 11.80 9.99 9.72
C GLY A 96 10.67 10.86 9.18
N GLU A 97 10.69 11.19 7.89
CA GLU A 97 9.59 11.86 7.20
C GLU A 97 8.53 10.87 6.69
N PRO A 98 7.30 11.33 6.42
CA PRO A 98 6.29 10.50 5.78
C PRO A 98 6.77 9.93 4.44
N LYS A 99 6.55 8.62 4.25
CA LYS A 99 6.80 7.91 3.00
C LYS A 99 5.67 8.22 2.01
N LEU A 100 5.91 9.17 1.11
CA LEU A 100 4.94 9.60 0.09
C LEU A 100 5.33 9.07 -1.29
N PRO A 101 4.36 8.66 -2.13
CA PRO A 101 4.64 8.27 -3.51
C PRO A 101 5.06 9.49 -4.34
N VAL A 102 6.05 9.31 -5.20
CA VAL A 102 6.57 10.37 -6.09
C VAL A 102 6.71 9.86 -7.52
N ILE A 103 6.23 10.65 -8.47
CA ILE A 103 6.38 10.40 -9.90
C ILE A 103 7.69 11.06 -10.34
N ARG A 104 8.58 10.30 -11.00
CA ARG A 104 9.86 10.80 -11.50
C ARG A 104 9.93 10.64 -13.01
N LYS A 105 10.30 11.71 -13.71
CA LYS A 105 10.61 11.67 -15.14
C LYS A 105 11.87 12.46 -15.41
N MET A 106 12.68 11.94 -16.32
CA MET A 106 13.85 12.62 -16.84
C MET A 106 13.43 13.43 -18.05
N VAL A 107 13.85 14.70 -18.09
CA VAL A 107 13.67 15.59 -19.23
C VAL A 107 15.03 16.07 -19.69
N GLN A 108 15.17 16.31 -20.99
CA GLN A 108 16.39 16.88 -21.56
C GLN A 108 16.32 18.39 -21.46
N ILE A 109 17.38 19.02 -20.95
CA ILE A 109 17.49 20.47 -20.82
C ILE A 109 18.61 20.95 -21.74
N PRO A 110 18.37 21.94 -22.61
CA PRO A 110 19.41 22.52 -23.46
C PRO A 110 20.57 23.12 -22.66
N TYR A 111 21.77 23.08 -23.24
CA TYR A 111 22.96 23.65 -22.60
C TYR A 111 22.79 25.16 -22.36
N GLY A 112 23.12 25.61 -21.15
CA GLY A 112 23.04 27.01 -20.76
C GLY A 112 21.62 27.51 -20.42
N ALA A 113 20.60 26.65 -20.48
CA ALA A 113 19.25 27.01 -20.07
C ALA A 113 19.15 27.16 -18.53
N ILE A 114 18.33 28.13 -18.09
CA ILE A 114 17.90 28.25 -16.70
C ILE A 114 16.52 27.61 -16.60
N VAL A 115 16.36 26.66 -15.69
CA VAL A 115 15.12 25.89 -15.54
C VAL A 115 14.26 26.49 -14.45
N ASP A 116 12.99 26.68 -14.77
CA ASP A 116 11.93 26.98 -13.81
C ASP A 116 10.77 26.00 -14.01
N VAL A 117 10.03 25.72 -12.95
CA VAL A 117 8.92 24.76 -12.95
C VAL A 117 7.67 25.42 -12.40
N GLU A 118 6.63 25.45 -13.24
CA GLU A 118 5.33 26.04 -12.90
C GLU A 118 4.21 25.02 -13.09
N VAL A 119 3.19 25.09 -12.23
CA VAL A 119 1.95 24.33 -12.37
C VAL A 119 0.94 25.19 -13.12
N ILE A 120 0.68 24.85 -14.37
CA ILE A 120 -0.17 25.64 -15.28
C ILE A 120 -1.66 25.25 -15.27
N GLY A 121 -2.05 24.22 -14.52
CA GLY A 121 -3.44 23.76 -14.40
C GLY A 121 -3.66 22.73 -13.29
N SER A 122 -4.91 22.56 -12.83
CA SER A 122 -5.35 21.62 -11.79
C SER A 122 -6.63 20.88 -12.19
#